data_AF-A0A2E6NA07-F1
#
_entry.id   AF-A0A2E6NA07-F1
#
_cell.length_a   1.000
_cell.length_b   1.000
_cell.length_c   1.000
_cell.angle_alpha   90.00
_cell.angle_beta   90.00
_cell.angle_gamma   90.00
#
_symmetry.space_group_name_H-M   'P 1'
#
loop_
_entity.id
_entity.type
_entity.pdbx_description
1 polymer ?
#
loop_
_entity_poly.entity_id
_entity_poly.type
_entity_poly.pdbx_seq_one_letter_code
_entity_poly.pdbx_strand_id
1 'polypeptide(L)'
;MQLLTAHLNRFLCLLGICLSAQAKVSLPNIFGDHMVLQREQANPVWGKASPSEKVSVSIGGQFHTTTTAIDGSWRVTLEPLEVGGPYELEIRGNNTLTFSDILVGEVWVCSGQSNMGWAVRASADAELQIASANYPEIRLLSVPQIASQEPRDNFNGSWNICKPQTVADFSAVGYSFGRRLHNTLEVPIGLIDNAWGGSAVEAWISRDALEDADQYNELLASWDEKAAAMTDQIFATEVAAYKKWVADGEPGAKRRAPRDSRRSNHRPANLFNGVLHPIIGYGIRGAIWYQGEANAARAYQYRSLFPLMINTWRQHWQQGDFPFYWVQLADFKQEAPEPRDSAWAE
;
A
#
# COMPACT_ATOMS: atom_id res chain seq x y z
N MET A 1 -20.32 2.20 79.07
CA MET A 1 -19.23 2.44 78.09
C MET A 1 -19.03 1.11 77.38
N GLN A 2 -19.38 0.85 76.12
CA GLN A 2 -19.68 1.65 74.94
C GLN A 2 -20.74 0.93 74.09
N LEU A 3 -21.62 1.71 73.46
CA LEU A 3 -22.49 1.31 72.35
C LEU A 3 -21.67 1.02 71.10
N LEU A 4 -22.09 0.06 70.26
CA LEU A 4 -21.71 0.04 68.84
C LEU A 4 -22.90 -0.35 67.97
N THR A 5 -23.23 0.62 67.13
CA THR A 5 -24.29 0.75 66.13
C THR A 5 -24.04 -0.14 64.92
N ALA A 6 -25.11 -0.79 64.43
CA ALA A 6 -25.12 -1.45 63.12
C ALA A 6 -25.52 -0.42 62.04
N HIS A 7 -24.61 -0.13 61.11
CA HIS A 7 -24.92 0.66 59.91
C HIS A 7 -25.07 -0.26 58.69
N LEU A 8 -26.23 -0.13 58.07
CA LEU A 8 -26.72 -0.82 56.88
C LEU A 8 -26.05 -0.21 55.62
N ASN A 9 -25.17 -0.94 54.96
CA ASN A 9 -24.57 -0.49 53.69
C ASN A 9 -25.55 -0.73 52.53
N ARG A 10 -26.14 0.36 52.01
CA ARG A 10 -26.90 0.35 50.74
C ARG A 10 -25.90 0.41 49.58
N PHE A 11 -25.73 -0.70 48.87
CA PHE A 11 -25.02 -0.73 47.59
C PHE A 11 -25.97 -0.20 46.49
N LEU A 12 -25.66 0.97 45.93
CA LEU A 12 -26.37 1.58 44.82
C LEU A 12 -25.77 1.03 43.51
N CYS A 13 -26.46 0.07 42.85
CA CYS A 13 -26.09 -0.38 41.51
C CYS A 13 -26.36 0.73 40.48
N LEU A 14 -25.30 1.40 40.02
CA LEU A 14 -25.33 2.21 38.81
C LEU A 14 -25.42 1.28 37.59
N LEU A 15 -26.62 1.09 37.05
CA LEU A 15 -26.81 0.50 35.72
C LEU A 15 -26.26 1.49 34.68
N GLY A 16 -25.04 1.26 34.21
CA GLY A 16 -24.49 1.98 33.07
C GLY A 16 -25.25 1.57 31.81
N ILE A 17 -26.02 2.50 31.23
CA ILE A 17 -26.62 2.34 29.91
C ILE A 17 -25.47 2.31 28.90
N CYS A 18 -25.06 1.12 28.47
CA CYS A 18 -24.21 0.95 27.29
C CYS A 18 -25.05 1.28 26.05
N LEU A 19 -24.89 2.50 25.51
CA LEU A 19 -25.29 2.81 24.15
C LEU A 19 -24.41 1.99 23.21
N SER A 20 -24.93 0.88 22.71
CA SER A 20 -24.29 0.11 21.64
C SER A 20 -24.32 0.94 20.36
N ALA A 21 -23.21 1.59 20.02
CA ALA A 21 -23.06 2.19 18.70
C ALA A 21 -23.07 1.07 17.65
N GLN A 22 -24.13 1.00 16.84
CA GLN A 22 -24.14 0.10 15.68
C GLN A 22 -23.19 0.64 14.62
N ALA A 23 -22.07 -0.06 14.41
CA ALA A 23 -21.16 0.21 13.32
C ALA A 23 -21.81 -0.23 12.00
N LYS A 24 -21.70 0.63 10.98
CA LYS A 24 -22.09 0.33 9.61
C LYS A 24 -21.07 -0.61 8.97
N VAL A 25 -21.53 -1.49 8.09
CA VAL A 25 -20.66 -2.21 7.16
C VAL A 25 -19.85 -1.19 6.36
N SER A 26 -18.54 -1.40 6.31
CA SER A 26 -17.56 -0.61 5.58
C SER A 26 -16.47 -1.51 5.02
N LEU A 27 -15.88 -1.12 3.89
CA LEU A 27 -14.75 -1.79 3.27
C LEU A 27 -13.60 -0.79 3.12
N PRO A 28 -12.35 -1.27 3.04
CA PRO A 28 -11.23 -0.43 2.64
C PRO A 28 -11.37 0.04 1.19
N ASN A 29 -10.78 1.19 0.87
CA ASN A 29 -10.90 1.88 -0.41
C ASN A 29 -10.20 1.18 -1.58
N ILE A 30 -9.55 0.03 -1.34
CA ILE A 30 -9.17 -0.91 -2.40
C ILE A 30 -10.40 -1.49 -3.10
N PHE A 31 -11.56 -1.52 -2.42
CA PHE A 31 -12.86 -1.83 -2.99
C PHE A 31 -13.61 -0.54 -3.31
N GLY A 32 -14.18 -0.46 -4.50
CA GLY A 32 -14.94 0.70 -4.96
C GLY A 32 -15.49 0.47 -6.36
N ASP A 33 -16.20 1.47 -6.88
CA ASP A 33 -16.60 1.52 -8.28
C ASP A 33 -15.37 1.41 -9.20
N HIS A 34 -15.57 0.88 -10.41
CA HIS A 34 -14.52 0.74 -11.42
C HIS A 34 -13.36 -0.20 -11.07
N MET A 35 -13.44 -0.98 -9.98
CA MET A 35 -12.34 -1.89 -9.63
C MET A 35 -12.21 -3.09 -10.60
N VAL A 36 -11.07 -3.77 -10.55
CA VAL A 36 -10.83 -5.02 -11.30
C VAL A 36 -10.56 -6.14 -10.31
N LEU A 37 -11.35 -7.21 -10.36
CA LEU A 37 -11.10 -8.45 -9.62
C LEU A 37 -10.22 -9.38 -10.46
N GLN A 38 -9.36 -10.14 -9.79
CA GLN A 38 -8.40 -11.03 -10.47
C GLN A 38 -9.10 -12.29 -11.00
N ARG A 39 -8.95 -12.58 -12.29
CA ARG A 39 -9.45 -13.79 -12.95
C ARG A 39 -8.68 -15.05 -12.52
N GLU A 40 -9.28 -16.21 -12.80
CA GLU A 40 -8.67 -17.55 -12.64
C GLU A 40 -8.32 -17.92 -11.18
N GLN A 41 -8.83 -17.17 -10.21
CA GLN A 41 -8.66 -17.47 -8.80
C GLN A 41 -9.82 -16.95 -7.96
N ALA A 42 -9.86 -17.43 -6.72
CA ALA A 42 -10.78 -16.93 -5.73
C ALA A 42 -10.38 -15.50 -5.29
N ASN A 43 -11.36 -14.64 -5.04
CA ASN A 43 -11.13 -13.24 -4.67
C ASN A 43 -11.64 -12.96 -3.25
N PRO A 44 -10.75 -12.61 -2.31
CA PRO A 44 -11.17 -12.18 -0.99
C PRO A 44 -11.87 -10.82 -1.02
N VAL A 45 -12.97 -10.71 -0.27
CA VAL A 45 -13.65 -9.45 0.04
C VAL A 45 -13.76 -9.33 1.55
N TRP A 46 -13.33 -8.22 2.11
CA TRP A 46 -13.27 -8.02 3.55
C TRP A 46 -13.62 -6.60 3.96
N GLY A 47 -13.93 -6.43 5.24
CA GLY A 47 -14.27 -5.12 5.78
C GLY A 47 -14.47 -5.14 7.29
N LYS A 48 -15.12 -4.08 7.78
CA LYS A 48 -15.53 -3.92 9.17
C LYS A 48 -17.05 -3.76 9.26
N ALA A 49 -17.65 -4.25 10.35
CA ALA A 49 -19.07 -4.10 10.67
C ALA A 49 -19.28 -4.22 12.19
N SER A 50 -20.52 -4.18 12.69
CA SER A 50 -20.76 -4.42 14.11
C SER A 50 -20.36 -5.86 14.50
N PRO A 51 -19.82 -6.09 15.71
CA PRO A 51 -19.54 -7.45 16.18
C PRO A 51 -20.77 -8.35 16.11
N SER A 52 -20.59 -9.59 15.65
CA SER A 52 -21.66 -10.59 15.45
C SER A 52 -22.75 -10.19 14.43
N GLU A 53 -22.51 -9.17 13.61
CA GLU A 53 -23.40 -8.79 12.52
C GLU A 53 -23.34 -9.83 11.38
N LYS A 54 -24.49 -10.18 10.82
CA LYS A 54 -24.55 -11.00 9.60
C LYS A 54 -24.32 -10.11 8.38
N VAL A 55 -23.32 -10.45 7.58
CA VAL A 55 -22.98 -9.77 6.33
C VAL A 55 -23.19 -10.73 5.17
N SER A 56 -23.76 -10.26 4.07
CA SER A 56 -23.87 -11.00 2.80
C SER A 56 -23.21 -10.24 1.65
N VAL A 57 -22.59 -10.97 0.73
CA VAL A 57 -21.90 -10.45 -0.44
C VAL A 57 -22.45 -11.13 -1.69
N SER A 58 -22.87 -10.35 -2.69
CA SER A 58 -23.41 -10.84 -3.96
C SER A 58 -22.71 -10.22 -5.15
N ILE A 59 -22.33 -11.03 -6.13
CA ILE A 59 -21.74 -10.58 -7.41
C ILE A 59 -21.81 -11.71 -8.44
N GLY A 60 -22.15 -11.40 -9.69
CA GLY A 60 -22.06 -12.37 -10.80
C GLY A 60 -22.86 -13.67 -10.57
N GLY A 61 -24.00 -13.58 -9.89
CA GLY A 61 -24.83 -14.75 -9.51
C GLY A 61 -24.35 -15.51 -8.27
N GLN A 62 -23.18 -15.21 -7.73
CA GLN A 62 -22.72 -15.74 -6.44
C GLN A 62 -23.42 -15.02 -5.29
N PHE A 63 -23.68 -15.76 -4.20
CA PHE A 63 -24.21 -15.24 -2.95
C PHE A 63 -23.52 -15.93 -1.78
N HIS A 64 -22.85 -15.14 -0.94
CA HIS A 64 -22.10 -15.63 0.22
C HIS A 64 -22.54 -14.90 1.48
N THR A 65 -22.43 -15.56 2.63
CA THR A 65 -22.73 -14.94 3.94
C THR A 65 -21.65 -15.25 4.95
N THR A 66 -21.40 -14.31 5.84
CA THR A 66 -20.49 -14.47 6.98
C THR A 66 -21.05 -13.75 8.20
N THR A 67 -20.44 -14.00 9.36
CA THR A 67 -20.74 -13.28 10.60
C THR A 67 -19.47 -12.59 11.05
N THR A 68 -19.59 -11.29 11.34
CA THR A 68 -18.49 -10.46 11.81
C THR A 68 -17.93 -10.96 13.14
N ALA A 69 -16.61 -11.00 13.24
CA ALA A 69 -15.89 -11.37 14.46
C ALA A 69 -16.07 -10.33 15.58
N ILE A 70 -15.56 -10.65 16.78
CA ILE A 70 -15.66 -9.79 17.98
C ILE A 70 -14.95 -8.44 17.76
N ASP A 71 -13.87 -8.43 16.98
CA ASP A 71 -13.11 -7.22 16.63
C ASP A 71 -13.74 -6.40 15.48
N GLY A 72 -14.94 -6.80 15.04
CA GLY A 72 -15.65 -6.16 13.93
C GLY A 72 -15.15 -6.56 12.54
N SER A 73 -14.17 -7.45 12.39
CA SER A 73 -13.71 -7.92 11.08
C SER A 73 -14.63 -8.95 10.44
N TRP A 74 -14.76 -8.90 9.13
CA TRP A 74 -15.43 -9.95 8.35
C TRP A 74 -14.70 -10.18 7.03
N ARG A 75 -14.81 -11.40 6.50
CA ARG A 75 -14.24 -11.80 5.22
C ARG A 75 -15.13 -12.84 4.55
N VAL A 76 -15.24 -12.73 3.24
CA VAL A 76 -15.83 -13.70 2.32
C VAL A 76 -14.82 -13.96 1.21
N THR A 77 -14.81 -15.17 0.68
CA THR A 77 -14.04 -15.50 -0.52
C THR A 77 -15.02 -15.74 -1.65
N LEU A 78 -14.91 -14.96 -2.72
CA LEU A 78 -15.64 -15.18 -3.96
C LEU A 78 -14.97 -16.31 -4.74
N GLU A 79 -15.76 -17.19 -5.32
CA GLU A 79 -15.28 -18.17 -6.29
C GLU A 79 -14.79 -17.45 -7.56
N PRO A 80 -13.93 -18.08 -8.38
CA PRO A 80 -13.51 -17.51 -9.65
C PRO A 80 -14.69 -16.99 -10.49
N LEU A 81 -14.58 -15.73 -10.94
CA LEU A 81 -15.57 -15.10 -11.81
C LEU A 81 -15.13 -15.21 -13.27
N GLU A 82 -16.11 -15.23 -14.17
CA GLU A 82 -15.87 -15.13 -15.60
C GLU A 82 -15.22 -13.79 -15.95
N VAL A 83 -14.29 -13.81 -16.92
CA VAL A 83 -13.58 -12.61 -17.39
C VAL A 83 -14.56 -11.65 -18.07
N GLY A 84 -14.38 -10.34 -17.87
CA GLY A 84 -15.20 -9.29 -18.48
C GLY A 84 -15.98 -8.50 -17.43
N GLY A 85 -17.26 -8.29 -17.68
CA GLY A 85 -18.13 -7.40 -16.90
C GLY A 85 -18.94 -6.47 -17.82
N PRO A 86 -19.52 -5.38 -17.28
CA PRO A 86 -19.44 -4.96 -15.89
C PRO A 86 -20.30 -5.85 -14.96
N TYR A 87 -19.77 -6.12 -13.78
CA TYR A 87 -20.50 -6.71 -12.66
C TYR A 87 -20.90 -5.62 -11.64
N GLU A 88 -21.86 -5.96 -10.79
CA GLU A 88 -22.22 -5.19 -9.60
C GLU A 88 -21.90 -6.04 -8.36
N LEU A 89 -21.23 -5.44 -7.37
CA LEU A 89 -20.95 -6.04 -6.07
C LEU A 89 -21.84 -5.38 -5.03
N GLU A 90 -22.65 -6.19 -4.37
CA GLU A 90 -23.53 -5.74 -3.30
C GLU A 90 -23.10 -6.37 -1.97
N ILE A 91 -22.92 -5.54 -0.94
CA ILE A 91 -22.66 -5.96 0.43
C ILE A 91 -23.81 -5.50 1.31
N ARG A 92 -24.49 -6.44 1.97
CA ARG A 92 -25.59 -6.15 2.90
C ARG A 92 -25.24 -6.56 4.32
N GLY A 93 -25.49 -5.66 5.25
CA GLY A 93 -25.59 -5.92 6.68
C GLY A 93 -26.67 -5.02 7.26
N ASN A 94 -26.35 -4.26 8.30
CA ASN A 94 -27.21 -3.19 8.84
C ASN A 94 -27.37 -2.00 7.88
N ASN A 95 -26.51 -1.90 6.87
CA ASN A 95 -26.64 -1.04 5.70
C ASN A 95 -26.24 -1.81 4.44
N THR A 96 -26.59 -1.27 3.27
CA THR A 96 -26.18 -1.80 1.98
C THR A 96 -25.11 -0.91 1.37
N LEU A 97 -24.07 -1.52 0.80
CA LEU A 97 -23.11 -0.89 -0.09
C LEU A 97 -23.22 -1.56 -1.46
N THR A 98 -23.19 -0.77 -2.52
CA THR A 98 -23.21 -1.25 -3.90
C THR A 98 -22.05 -0.60 -4.65
N PHE A 99 -21.26 -1.41 -5.33
CA PHE A 99 -20.18 -0.97 -6.21
C PHE A 99 -20.47 -1.42 -7.64
N SER A 100 -20.35 -0.49 -8.58
CA SER A 100 -20.69 -0.65 -10.00
C SER A 100 -19.46 -0.64 -10.90
N ASP A 101 -19.64 -1.06 -12.16
CA ASP A 101 -18.58 -1.12 -13.18
C ASP A 101 -17.37 -1.96 -12.73
N ILE A 102 -17.62 -3.12 -12.14
CA ILE A 102 -16.56 -4.03 -11.72
C ILE A 102 -16.18 -4.91 -12.90
N LEU A 103 -14.89 -4.93 -13.23
CA LEU A 103 -14.36 -5.82 -14.24
C LEU A 103 -13.66 -7.02 -13.60
N VAL A 104 -13.56 -8.11 -14.35
CA VAL A 104 -12.77 -9.30 -13.99
C VAL A 104 -11.70 -9.48 -15.05
N GLY A 105 -10.44 -9.48 -14.62
CA GLY A 105 -9.29 -9.42 -15.51
C GLY A 105 -7.98 -9.68 -14.78
N GLU A 106 -6.87 -9.08 -15.20
CA GLU A 106 -5.60 -9.19 -14.46
C GLU A 106 -5.28 -7.95 -13.64
N VAL A 107 -4.90 -8.15 -12.38
CA VAL A 107 -4.54 -7.08 -11.44
C VAL A 107 -3.06 -7.13 -11.12
N TRP A 108 -2.35 -6.02 -11.28
CA TRP A 108 -0.91 -5.94 -11.09
C TRP A 108 -0.52 -4.81 -10.14
N VAL A 109 0.42 -5.08 -9.25
CA VAL A 109 1.00 -4.08 -8.35
C VAL A 109 2.25 -3.48 -8.99
N CYS A 110 2.25 -2.17 -9.18
CA CYS A 110 3.35 -1.36 -9.69
C CYS A 110 4.09 -0.73 -8.50
N SER A 111 5.20 -1.33 -8.07
CA SER A 111 5.88 -0.95 -6.84
C SER A 111 7.37 -0.64 -6.99
N GLY A 112 7.96 -0.08 -5.94
CA GLY A 112 9.36 0.33 -5.87
C GLY A 112 9.51 1.82 -5.54
N GLN A 113 10.38 2.51 -6.28
CA GLN A 113 10.72 3.90 -6.02
C GLN A 113 10.41 4.85 -7.18
N SER A 114 11.16 5.95 -7.31
CA SER A 114 10.81 7.09 -8.17
C SER A 114 10.74 6.74 -9.65
N ASN A 115 11.49 5.73 -10.09
CA ASN A 115 11.42 5.27 -11.47
C ASN A 115 10.14 4.47 -11.75
N MET A 116 9.64 3.68 -10.79
CA MET A 116 8.29 3.11 -10.90
C MET A 116 7.23 4.22 -10.83
N GLY A 117 7.34 5.12 -9.87
CA GLY A 117 6.39 6.23 -9.67
C GLY A 117 6.55 7.40 -10.65
N TRP A 118 7.34 7.25 -11.71
CA TRP A 118 7.54 8.31 -12.70
C TRP A 118 6.26 8.52 -13.49
N ALA A 119 5.70 9.73 -13.45
CA ALA A 119 4.39 10.00 -14.04
C ALA A 119 4.42 10.02 -15.57
N VAL A 120 3.34 9.59 -16.23
CA VAL A 120 3.18 9.69 -17.69
C VAL A 120 3.43 11.12 -18.19
N ARG A 121 2.91 12.14 -17.50
CA ARG A 121 3.12 13.56 -17.86
C ARG A 121 4.58 14.02 -17.84
N ALA A 122 5.46 13.29 -17.16
CA ALA A 122 6.89 13.57 -17.10
C ALA A 122 7.70 12.73 -18.09
N SER A 123 7.05 11.91 -18.92
CA SER A 123 7.70 11.09 -19.95
C SER A 123 8.02 11.92 -21.19
N ALA A 124 9.04 11.50 -21.96
CA ALA A 124 9.48 12.23 -23.15
C ALA A 124 8.39 12.38 -24.23
N ASP A 125 7.48 11.42 -24.31
CA ASP A 125 6.35 11.35 -25.24
C ASP A 125 4.99 11.57 -24.56
N ALA A 126 4.98 12.31 -23.43
CA ALA A 126 3.82 12.53 -22.58
C ALA A 126 2.56 12.96 -23.35
N GLU A 127 2.66 13.94 -24.24
CA GLU A 127 1.52 14.46 -25.00
C GLU A 127 0.83 13.36 -25.82
N LEU A 128 1.61 12.53 -26.52
CA LEU A 128 1.10 11.43 -27.31
C LEU A 128 0.47 10.35 -26.42
N GLN A 129 1.19 9.93 -25.37
CA GLN A 129 0.73 8.88 -24.45
C GLN A 129 -0.58 9.27 -23.76
N ILE A 130 -0.70 10.52 -23.32
CA ILE A 130 -1.90 11.06 -22.66
C ILE A 130 -3.04 11.20 -23.67
N ALA A 131 -2.81 11.81 -24.83
CA ALA A 131 -3.86 12.02 -25.82
C ALA A 131 -4.44 10.70 -26.36
N SER A 132 -3.62 9.65 -26.50
CA SER A 132 -4.06 8.34 -26.98
C SER A 132 -4.61 7.42 -25.89
N ALA A 133 -4.53 7.79 -24.61
CA ALA A 133 -4.98 6.93 -23.52
C ALA A 133 -6.51 6.91 -23.45
N ASN A 134 -7.14 6.00 -24.18
CA ASN A 134 -8.58 5.74 -24.08
C ASN A 134 -8.80 4.24 -23.97
N TYR A 135 -8.53 3.71 -22.78
CA TYR A 135 -8.58 2.28 -22.49
C TYR A 135 -9.58 2.03 -21.36
N PRO A 136 -10.90 2.01 -21.65
CA PRO A 136 -11.94 1.87 -20.65
C PRO A 136 -12.06 0.46 -20.08
N GLU A 137 -11.10 -0.43 -20.31
CA GLU A 137 -10.93 -1.71 -19.59
C GLU A 137 -9.63 -1.76 -18.79
N ILE A 138 -8.82 -0.70 -18.84
CA ILE A 138 -7.70 -0.49 -17.93
C ILE A 138 -8.18 0.40 -16.76
N ARG A 139 -7.89 -0.01 -15.53
CA ARG A 139 -8.26 0.67 -14.30
C ARG A 139 -7.02 0.98 -13.49
N LEU A 140 -6.95 2.23 -13.02
CA LEU A 140 -5.79 2.81 -12.36
C LEU A 140 -6.13 3.13 -10.91
N LEU A 141 -5.30 2.68 -9.98
CA LEU A 141 -5.41 2.99 -8.56
C LEU A 141 -4.05 3.44 -8.05
N SER A 142 -3.99 4.60 -7.40
CA SER A 142 -2.77 5.07 -6.74
C SER A 142 -2.95 5.07 -5.23
N VAL A 143 -2.03 4.43 -4.51
CA VAL A 143 -2.00 4.40 -3.05
C VAL A 143 -1.18 5.61 -2.54
N PRO A 144 -1.73 6.42 -1.61
CA PRO A 144 -1.01 7.57 -1.09
C PRO A 144 0.22 7.16 -0.29
N GLN A 145 1.30 7.90 -0.47
CA GLN A 145 2.57 7.72 0.22
C GLN A 145 2.48 8.18 1.68
N ILE A 146 2.02 7.29 2.56
CA ILE A 146 1.93 7.54 3.99
C ILE A 146 2.80 6.53 4.74
N ALA A 147 3.79 7.01 5.48
CA ALA A 147 4.63 6.16 6.31
C ALA A 147 3.91 5.83 7.62
N SER A 148 4.02 4.59 8.08
CA SER A 148 3.45 4.15 9.36
C SER A 148 4.28 3.04 9.98
N GLN A 149 4.49 3.05 11.29
CA GLN A 149 5.03 1.88 11.99
C GLN A 149 3.94 0.89 12.39
N GLU A 150 2.67 1.31 12.36
CA GLU A 150 1.52 0.44 12.59
C GLU A 150 0.85 0.08 11.26
N PRO A 151 0.43 -1.17 11.05
CA PRO A 151 -0.31 -1.56 9.86
C PRO A 151 -1.53 -0.66 9.63
N ARG A 152 -1.68 -0.17 8.39
CA ARG A 152 -2.88 0.56 7.99
C ARG A 152 -3.81 -0.38 7.24
N ASP A 153 -5.08 -0.37 7.61
CA ASP A 153 -6.10 -1.19 6.95
C ASP A 153 -6.81 -0.46 5.81
N ASN A 154 -6.58 0.85 5.66
CA ASN A 154 -7.23 1.67 4.63
C ASN A 154 -6.36 2.88 4.22
N PHE A 155 -6.65 3.43 3.04
CA PHE A 155 -6.01 4.60 2.45
C PHE A 155 -7.03 5.49 1.72
N ASN A 156 -6.67 6.75 1.45
CA ASN A 156 -7.52 7.62 0.64
C ASN A 156 -7.12 7.50 -0.85
N GLY A 157 -7.95 6.83 -1.64
CA GLY A 157 -7.75 6.61 -3.07
C GLY A 157 -8.98 5.91 -3.67
N SER A 158 -9.02 5.82 -5.00
CA SER A 158 -10.11 5.16 -5.72
C SER A 158 -9.64 4.66 -7.09
N TRP A 159 -10.34 3.65 -7.62
CA TRP A 159 -10.11 3.17 -8.97
C TRP A 159 -10.61 4.19 -9.98
N ASN A 160 -9.83 4.38 -11.05
CA ASN A 160 -10.12 5.33 -12.11
C ASN A 160 -10.04 4.63 -13.46
N ILE A 161 -11.01 4.89 -14.34
CA ILE A 161 -10.95 4.50 -15.76
C ILE A 161 -9.71 5.14 -16.40
N CYS A 162 -8.92 4.38 -17.18
CA CYS A 162 -7.78 4.91 -17.92
C CYS A 162 -8.25 5.80 -19.09
N LYS A 163 -8.09 7.11 -18.90
CA LYS A 163 -8.40 8.17 -19.87
C LYS A 163 -7.33 9.27 -19.79
N PRO A 164 -7.29 10.25 -20.70
CA PRO A 164 -6.20 11.24 -20.73
C PRO A 164 -6.03 11.98 -19.39
N GLN A 165 -7.14 12.29 -18.70
CA GLN A 165 -7.12 13.03 -17.43
C GLN A 165 -6.59 12.22 -16.25
N THR A 166 -6.76 10.90 -16.25
CA THR A 166 -6.42 10.02 -15.11
C THR A 166 -5.06 9.38 -15.28
N VAL A 167 -4.62 9.13 -16.52
CA VAL A 167 -3.33 8.49 -16.80
C VAL A 167 -2.15 9.43 -16.58
N ALA A 168 -2.34 10.75 -16.74
CA ALA A 168 -1.26 11.73 -16.74
C ALA A 168 -0.39 11.67 -15.48
N ASP A 169 -1.00 11.37 -14.34
CA ASP A 169 -0.36 11.35 -13.03
C ASP A 169 0.00 9.93 -12.57
N PHE A 170 -0.37 8.91 -13.33
CA PHE A 170 -0.09 7.51 -13.03
C PHE A 170 1.32 7.11 -13.46
N SER A 171 1.85 6.03 -12.88
CA SER A 171 3.11 5.40 -13.28
C SER A 171 3.18 5.15 -14.79
N ALA A 172 4.18 5.73 -15.45
CA ALA A 172 4.46 5.54 -16.87
C ALA A 172 4.88 4.09 -17.19
N VAL A 173 5.66 3.49 -16.29
CA VAL A 173 6.08 2.09 -16.39
C VAL A 173 4.86 1.18 -16.23
N GLY A 174 4.05 1.40 -15.19
CA GLY A 174 2.83 0.65 -14.92
C GLY A 174 1.81 0.75 -16.05
N TYR A 175 1.55 1.96 -16.55
CA TYR A 175 0.65 2.18 -17.69
C TYR A 175 1.14 1.46 -18.94
N SER A 176 2.42 1.58 -19.29
CA SER A 176 2.99 0.94 -20.48
C SER A 176 2.92 -0.59 -20.39
N PHE A 177 3.20 -1.14 -19.21
CA PHE A 177 3.07 -2.56 -18.91
C PHE A 177 1.62 -3.03 -19.07
N GLY A 178 0.67 -2.40 -18.38
CA GLY A 178 -0.74 -2.80 -18.42
C GLY A 178 -1.37 -2.62 -19.78
N ARG A 179 -1.04 -1.54 -20.52
CA ARG A 179 -1.49 -1.37 -21.91
C ARG A 179 -1.00 -2.49 -22.82
N ARG A 180 0.25 -2.91 -22.66
CA ARG A 180 0.79 -4.03 -23.44
C ARG A 180 0.08 -5.33 -23.10
N LEU A 181 -0.17 -5.61 -21.81
CA LEU A 181 -0.94 -6.79 -21.39
C LEU A 181 -2.35 -6.76 -21.95
N HIS A 182 -3.07 -5.66 -21.79
CA HIS A 182 -4.44 -5.51 -22.30
C HIS A 182 -4.51 -5.79 -23.81
N ASN A 183 -3.63 -5.19 -24.60
CA ASN A 183 -3.58 -5.41 -26.05
C ASN A 183 -3.17 -6.83 -26.46
N THR A 184 -2.49 -7.57 -25.58
CA THR A 184 -2.00 -8.93 -25.90
C THR A 184 -2.98 -10.01 -25.44
N LEU A 185 -3.57 -9.81 -24.27
CA LEU A 185 -4.45 -10.78 -23.62
C LEU A 185 -5.92 -10.54 -23.94
N GLU A 186 -6.28 -9.34 -24.40
CA GLU A 186 -7.65 -8.91 -24.69
C GLU A 186 -8.59 -9.09 -23.48
N VAL A 187 -8.09 -8.74 -22.28
CA VAL A 187 -8.85 -8.76 -21.02
C VAL A 187 -8.70 -7.46 -20.24
N PRO A 188 -9.63 -7.12 -19.33
CA PRO A 188 -9.48 -5.98 -18.43
C PRO A 188 -8.20 -6.05 -17.59
N ILE A 189 -7.60 -4.89 -17.30
CA ILE A 189 -6.38 -4.78 -16.50
C ILE A 189 -6.56 -3.78 -15.35
N GLY A 190 -6.32 -4.22 -14.12
CA GLY A 190 -6.18 -3.36 -12.95
C GLY A 190 -4.71 -3.09 -12.65
N LEU A 191 -4.34 -1.83 -12.45
CA LEU A 191 -2.99 -1.42 -12.08
C LEU A 191 -3.02 -0.65 -10.76
N ILE A 192 -2.29 -1.15 -9.76
CA ILE A 192 -2.17 -0.54 -8.44
C ILE A 192 -0.77 0.06 -8.32
N ASP A 193 -0.65 1.38 -8.44
CA ASP A 193 0.61 2.09 -8.18
C ASP A 193 0.72 2.42 -6.70
N ASN A 194 1.76 1.88 -6.07
CA ASN A 194 2.08 2.21 -4.69
C ASN A 194 3.52 2.71 -4.54
N ALA A 195 4.22 3.04 -5.63
CA ALA A 195 5.64 3.37 -5.60
C ALA A 195 5.95 4.62 -4.76
N TRP A 196 7.11 4.63 -4.10
CA TRP A 196 7.58 5.77 -3.30
C TRP A 196 9.02 6.17 -3.61
N GLY A 197 9.18 7.35 -4.22
CA GLY A 197 10.46 7.94 -4.59
C GLY A 197 11.53 7.95 -3.50
N GLY A 198 12.69 7.36 -3.78
CA GLY A 198 13.83 7.25 -2.86
C GLY A 198 13.66 6.23 -1.74
N SER A 199 12.68 5.33 -1.82
CA SER A 199 12.50 4.29 -0.80
C SER A 199 13.61 3.25 -0.83
N ALA A 200 13.99 2.75 0.36
CA ALA A 200 14.91 1.63 0.51
C ALA A 200 14.11 0.32 0.70
N VAL A 201 14.64 -0.81 0.24
CA VAL A 201 13.93 -2.10 0.24
C VAL A 201 13.49 -2.54 1.63
N GLU A 202 14.28 -2.28 2.67
CA GLU A 202 13.94 -2.65 4.06
C GLU A 202 12.69 -1.93 4.57
N ALA A 203 12.32 -0.78 4.00
CA ALA A 203 11.08 -0.08 4.36
C ALA A 203 9.83 -0.83 3.89
N TRP A 204 9.98 -1.71 2.90
CA TRP A 204 8.94 -2.54 2.28
C TRP A 204 8.83 -3.94 2.89
N ILE A 205 9.61 -4.23 3.93
CA ILE A 205 9.59 -5.48 4.68
C ILE A 205 8.97 -5.20 6.04
N SER A 206 8.15 -6.11 6.54
CA SER A 206 7.58 -6.03 7.88
C SER A 206 8.68 -6.08 8.94
N ARG A 207 8.41 -5.48 10.11
CA ARG A 207 9.41 -5.36 11.18
C ARG A 207 9.80 -6.72 11.73
N ASP A 208 8.81 -7.57 11.99
CA ASP A 208 8.94 -8.94 12.44
C ASP A 208 9.79 -9.79 11.48
N ALA A 209 9.55 -9.71 10.17
CA ALA A 209 10.35 -10.47 9.19
C ALA A 209 11.83 -10.04 9.15
N LEU A 210 12.13 -8.77 9.44
CA LEU A 210 13.52 -8.30 9.56
C LEU A 210 14.18 -8.77 10.86
N GLU A 211 13.42 -8.84 11.96
CA GLU A 211 13.88 -9.34 13.25
C GLU A 211 14.13 -10.86 13.19
N ASP A 212 13.19 -11.62 12.61
CA ASP A 212 13.26 -13.07 12.47
C ASP A 212 14.41 -13.54 11.56
N ALA A 213 14.87 -12.68 10.64
CA ALA A 213 16.00 -12.98 9.77
C ALA A 213 17.36 -12.93 10.49
N ASP A 214 17.43 -12.40 11.72
CA ASP A 214 18.59 -12.35 12.64
C ASP A 214 19.92 -11.84 12.04
N GLN A 215 19.86 -11.11 10.91
CA GLN A 215 21.03 -10.56 10.22
C GLN A 215 20.96 -9.03 10.04
N TYR A 216 19.90 -8.40 10.54
CA TYR A 216 19.63 -6.97 10.37
C TYR A 216 19.59 -6.19 11.70
N ASN A 217 20.05 -6.79 12.80
CA ASN A 217 20.00 -6.20 14.14
C ASN A 217 20.65 -4.80 14.20
N GLU A 218 21.81 -4.61 13.58
CA GLU A 218 22.48 -3.30 13.51
C GLU A 218 21.69 -2.27 12.69
N LEU A 219 21.10 -2.70 11.57
CA LEU A 219 20.25 -1.84 10.74
C LEU A 219 19.04 -1.36 11.54
N LEU A 220 18.35 -2.28 12.21
CA LEU A 220 17.18 -1.98 13.04
C LEU A 220 17.53 -1.04 14.20
N ALA A 221 18.58 -1.37 14.96
CA ALA A 221 19.04 -0.57 16.09
C ALA A 221 19.41 0.87 15.68
N SER A 222 20.13 1.04 14.56
CA SER A 222 20.51 2.38 14.07
C SER A 222 19.29 3.23 13.68
N TRP A 223 18.24 2.62 13.15
CA TRP A 223 16.99 3.31 12.82
C TRP A 223 16.16 3.62 14.06
N ASP A 224 16.13 2.72 15.04
CA ASP A 224 15.43 2.93 16.30
C ASP A 224 16.06 4.09 17.08
N GLU A 225 17.39 4.16 17.16
CA GLU A 225 18.10 5.30 17.77
C GLU A 225 17.78 6.60 17.02
N LYS A 226 17.87 6.60 15.68
CA LYS A 226 17.60 7.78 14.85
C LYS A 226 16.14 8.25 14.94
N ALA A 227 15.20 7.33 15.11
CA ALA A 227 13.79 7.65 15.29
C ALA A 227 13.50 8.18 16.70
N ALA A 228 14.12 7.59 17.73
CA ALA A 228 14.00 8.02 19.12
C ALA A 228 14.61 9.42 19.34
N ALA A 229 15.71 9.73 18.67
CA ALA A 229 16.35 11.05 18.72
C ALA A 229 15.53 12.15 18.04
N MET A 230 14.57 11.80 17.16
CA MET A 230 13.76 12.76 16.43
C MET A 230 12.46 13.06 17.19
N THR A 231 12.38 14.24 17.80
CA THR A 231 11.17 14.71 18.47
C THR A 231 10.40 15.71 17.62
N ASP A 232 9.12 15.93 17.93
CA ASP A 232 8.32 16.97 17.25
C ASP A 232 8.96 18.36 17.40
N GLN A 233 9.58 18.63 18.55
CA GLN A 233 10.29 19.89 18.79
C GLN A 233 11.52 20.02 17.90
N ILE A 234 12.36 18.98 17.81
CA ILE A 234 13.55 18.98 16.95
C ILE A 234 13.13 19.18 15.49
N PHE A 235 12.15 18.41 15.01
CA PHE A 235 11.69 18.52 13.64
C PHE A 235 11.09 19.91 13.35
N ALA A 236 10.27 20.45 14.26
CA ALA A 236 9.69 21.79 14.12
C ALA A 236 10.78 22.86 14.07
N THR A 237 11.83 22.74 14.88
CA THR A 237 12.97 23.66 14.87
C THR A 237 13.76 23.58 13.55
N GLU A 238 14.03 22.39 13.03
CA GLU A 238 14.69 22.22 11.73
C GLU A 238 13.85 22.82 10.60
N VAL A 239 12.55 22.55 10.58
CA VAL A 239 11.62 23.10 9.58
C VAL A 239 11.56 24.62 9.65
N ALA A 240 11.50 25.20 10.86
CA ALA A 240 11.52 26.65 11.03
C ALA A 240 12.82 27.27 10.51
N ALA A 241 13.96 26.66 10.81
CA ALA A 241 15.27 27.09 10.32
C ALA A 241 15.37 27.00 8.79
N TYR A 242 14.85 25.94 8.18
CA TYR A 242 14.81 25.79 6.72
C TYR A 242 13.89 26.83 6.07
N LYS A 243 12.68 27.03 6.60
CA LYS A 243 11.75 28.06 6.10
C LYS A 243 12.37 29.46 6.18
N LYS A 244 13.08 29.77 7.26
CA LYS A 244 13.84 31.01 7.38
C LYS A 244 14.93 31.12 6.31
N TRP A 245 15.72 30.07 6.10
CA TRP A 245 16.75 30.04 5.07
C TRP A 245 16.18 30.28 3.66
N VAL A 246 15.03 29.69 3.32
CA VAL A 246 14.33 29.97 2.05
C VAL A 246 13.85 31.42 1.98
N ALA A 247 13.23 31.93 3.05
CA ALA A 247 12.74 33.31 3.12
C ALA A 247 13.87 34.34 3.00
N ASP A 248 15.07 34.01 3.47
CA ASP A 248 16.27 34.85 3.39
C ASP A 248 16.96 34.75 2.00
N GLY A 249 16.35 34.09 1.00
CA GLY A 249 16.88 33.99 -0.37
C GLY A 249 17.91 32.87 -0.58
N GLU A 250 17.83 31.79 0.21
CA GLU A 250 18.69 30.61 0.12
C GLU A 250 20.21 30.91 0.20
N PRO A 251 20.68 31.72 1.17
CA PRO A 251 22.07 32.15 1.21
C PRO A 251 23.02 30.98 1.48
N GLY A 252 24.19 31.00 0.83
CA GLY A 252 25.29 30.07 1.06
C GLY A 252 25.07 28.69 0.46
N ALA A 253 25.43 27.64 1.21
CA ALA A 253 25.35 26.26 0.74
C ALA A 253 23.89 25.80 0.60
N LYS A 254 23.58 25.15 -0.54
CA LYS A 254 22.25 24.58 -0.79
C LYS A 254 21.85 23.61 0.31
N ARG A 255 20.64 23.78 0.83
CA ARG A 255 20.04 22.91 1.85
C ARG A 255 18.91 22.10 1.26
N ARG A 256 18.64 20.93 1.85
CA ARG A 256 17.44 20.16 1.58
C ARG A 256 16.41 20.45 2.67
N ALA A 257 15.13 20.37 2.30
CA ALA A 257 14.05 20.42 3.29
C ALA A 257 14.28 19.32 4.36
N PRO A 258 14.14 19.64 5.66
CA PRO A 258 14.23 18.67 6.73
C PRO A 258 13.26 17.51 6.53
N ARG A 259 13.69 16.30 6.89
CA ARG A 259 12.88 15.10 6.79
C ARG A 259 12.74 14.49 8.18
N ASP A 260 11.52 14.16 8.56
CA ASP A 260 11.25 13.44 9.80
C ASP A 260 11.73 11.99 9.67
N SER A 261 12.79 11.62 10.40
CA SER A 261 13.37 10.27 10.36
C SER A 261 12.36 9.20 10.76
N ARG A 262 11.40 9.52 11.64
CA ARG A 262 10.34 8.60 12.07
C ARG A 262 9.42 8.20 10.92
N ARG A 263 9.27 9.07 9.93
CA ARG A 263 8.43 8.89 8.73
C ARG A 263 9.25 8.66 7.46
N SER A 264 10.54 8.33 7.60
CA SER A 264 11.41 8.12 6.45
C SER A 264 10.98 6.90 5.64
N ASN A 265 11.02 7.04 4.32
CA ASN A 265 10.88 5.95 3.35
C ASN A 265 12.10 5.01 3.26
N HIS A 266 13.10 5.22 4.11
CA HIS A 266 14.18 4.26 4.35
C HIS A 266 14.03 3.51 5.68
N ARG A 267 13.13 3.95 6.56
CA ARG A 267 12.96 3.32 7.88
C ARG A 267 12.28 1.96 7.68
N PRO A 268 12.82 0.87 8.25
CA PRO A 268 12.19 -0.45 8.27
C PRO A 268 10.68 -0.40 8.59
N ALA A 269 9.91 -1.23 7.88
CA ALA A 269 8.45 -1.37 8.00
C ALA A 269 7.57 -0.15 7.66
N ASN A 270 8.13 1.06 7.46
CA ASN A 270 7.30 2.26 7.27
C ASN A 270 6.39 2.18 6.04
N LEU A 271 6.90 1.63 4.94
CA LEU A 271 6.18 1.53 3.66
C LEU A 271 5.40 0.22 3.58
N PHE A 272 5.92 -0.86 4.17
CA PHE A 272 5.18 -2.09 4.37
C PHE A 272 3.84 -1.81 5.06
N ASN A 273 3.86 -1.15 6.22
CA ASN A 273 2.65 -0.91 7.01
C ASN A 273 1.77 0.20 6.44
N GLY A 274 2.40 1.26 5.92
CA GLY A 274 1.67 2.47 5.52
C GLY A 274 1.11 2.45 4.09
N VAL A 275 1.75 1.70 3.20
CA VAL A 275 1.50 1.74 1.74
C VAL A 275 1.18 0.37 1.16
N LEU A 276 1.88 -0.68 1.58
CA LEU A 276 1.62 -2.03 1.08
C LEU A 276 0.46 -2.71 1.81
N HIS A 277 0.46 -2.71 3.15
CA HIS A 277 -0.51 -3.41 3.99
C HIS A 277 -1.98 -3.13 3.62
N PRO A 278 -2.40 -1.89 3.30
CA PRO A 278 -3.80 -1.62 2.94
C PRO A 278 -4.30 -2.35 1.68
N ILE A 279 -3.40 -2.87 0.83
CA ILE A 279 -3.74 -3.60 -0.40
C ILE A 279 -3.46 -5.10 -0.32
N ILE A 280 -2.81 -5.58 0.75
CA ILE A 280 -2.48 -7.00 0.94
C ILE A 280 -3.78 -7.81 1.05
N GLY A 281 -3.82 -8.92 0.33
CA GLY A 281 -4.97 -9.83 0.30
C GLY A 281 -5.98 -9.52 -0.81
N TYR A 282 -5.83 -8.40 -1.53
CA TYR A 282 -6.57 -8.18 -2.77
C TYR A 282 -6.06 -9.14 -3.84
N GLY A 283 -6.94 -9.73 -4.66
CA GLY A 283 -6.49 -10.66 -5.70
C GLY A 283 -5.56 -9.98 -6.71
N ILE A 284 -4.37 -10.55 -6.95
CA ILE A 284 -3.40 -10.04 -7.93
C ILE A 284 -2.88 -11.15 -8.86
N ARG A 285 -2.46 -10.82 -10.08
CA ARG A 285 -1.68 -11.72 -10.94
C ARG A 285 -0.21 -11.67 -10.58
N GLY A 286 0.30 -10.53 -10.12
CA GLY A 286 1.69 -10.38 -9.74
C GLY A 286 2.10 -8.93 -9.45
N ALA A 287 3.40 -8.72 -9.27
CA ALA A 287 3.99 -7.41 -9.04
C ALA A 287 5.10 -7.11 -10.05
N ILE A 288 5.20 -5.84 -10.45
CA ILE A 288 6.35 -5.28 -11.13
C ILE A 288 7.09 -4.34 -10.17
N TRP A 289 8.41 -4.44 -10.14
CA TRP A 289 9.26 -3.78 -9.16
C TRP A 289 10.39 -3.00 -9.81
N TYR A 290 10.46 -1.71 -9.54
CA TYR A 290 11.58 -0.86 -9.96
C TYR A 290 12.13 -0.08 -8.79
N GLN A 291 13.16 -0.66 -8.16
CA GLN A 291 13.90 -0.08 -7.06
C GLN A 291 15.28 -0.68 -6.93
N GLY A 292 16.19 0.08 -6.36
CA GLY A 292 17.53 -0.37 -5.94
C GLY A 292 18.47 0.80 -5.70
N GLU A 293 18.18 1.97 -6.26
CA GLU A 293 19.06 3.13 -6.23
C GLU A 293 19.32 3.63 -4.81
N ALA A 294 18.31 3.58 -3.93
CA ALA A 294 18.46 3.93 -2.51
C ALA A 294 19.30 2.91 -1.72
N ASN A 295 19.49 1.70 -2.26
CA ASN A 295 20.26 0.61 -1.67
C ASN A 295 21.60 0.38 -2.37
N ALA A 296 21.91 1.08 -3.48
CA ALA A 296 23.12 0.85 -4.28
C ALA A 296 24.41 0.85 -3.44
N ALA A 297 24.54 1.76 -2.47
CA ALA A 297 25.72 1.79 -1.58
C ALA A 297 25.84 0.56 -0.63
N ARG A 298 24.80 -0.27 -0.54
CA ARG A 298 24.70 -1.50 0.28
C ARG A 298 24.27 -2.69 -0.58
N ALA A 299 24.74 -2.77 -1.82
CA ALA A 299 24.31 -3.74 -2.81
C ALA A 299 24.44 -5.21 -2.32
N TYR A 300 25.53 -5.56 -1.62
CA TYR A 300 25.67 -6.88 -0.98
C TYR A 300 24.55 -7.22 0.02
N GLN A 301 24.09 -6.24 0.82
CA GLN A 301 22.96 -6.44 1.73
C GLN A 301 21.64 -6.57 0.95
N TYR A 302 21.55 -5.94 -0.22
CA TYR A 302 20.40 -6.05 -1.10
C TYR A 302 20.16 -7.49 -1.60
N ARG A 303 21.23 -8.25 -1.84
CA ARG A 303 21.16 -9.67 -2.25
C ARG A 303 20.33 -10.53 -1.31
N SER A 304 20.32 -10.22 -0.01
CA SER A 304 19.52 -10.94 0.99
C SER A 304 18.21 -10.24 1.32
N LEU A 305 18.18 -8.90 1.32
CA LEU A 305 16.96 -8.13 1.61
C LEU A 305 15.89 -8.30 0.53
N PHE A 306 16.28 -8.31 -0.74
CA PHE A 306 15.31 -8.36 -1.82
C PHE A 306 14.55 -9.70 -1.92
N PRO A 307 15.22 -10.88 -1.86
CA PRO A 307 14.52 -12.14 -1.74
C PRO A 307 13.68 -12.25 -0.46
N LEU A 308 14.16 -11.71 0.67
CA LEU A 308 13.37 -11.66 1.90
C LEU A 308 12.07 -10.87 1.68
N MET A 309 12.14 -9.67 1.08
CA MET A 309 10.97 -8.88 0.76
C MET A 309 9.95 -9.65 -0.09
N ILE A 310 10.40 -10.28 -1.18
CA ILE A 310 9.52 -11.06 -2.06
C ILE A 310 8.83 -12.20 -1.28
N ASN A 311 9.60 -12.93 -0.47
CA ASN A 311 9.07 -14.05 0.31
C ASN A 311 8.08 -13.57 1.38
N THR A 312 8.40 -12.49 2.09
CA THR A 312 7.51 -11.86 3.07
C THR A 312 6.22 -11.39 2.40
N TRP A 313 6.28 -10.75 1.22
CA TRP A 313 5.07 -10.35 0.51
C TRP A 313 4.19 -11.55 0.14
N ARG A 314 4.77 -12.63 -0.38
CA ARG A 314 4.04 -13.88 -0.69
C ARG A 314 3.38 -14.48 0.55
N GLN A 315 4.08 -14.49 1.68
CA GLN A 315 3.55 -14.97 2.96
C GLN A 315 2.35 -14.14 3.43
N HIS A 316 2.43 -12.81 3.35
CA HIS A 316 1.33 -11.93 3.73
C HIS A 316 0.16 -11.98 2.75
N TRP A 317 0.42 -12.10 1.45
CA TRP A 317 -0.64 -12.17 0.44
C TRP A 317 -1.42 -13.50 0.48
N GLN A 318 -0.76 -14.57 0.92
CA GLN A 318 -1.34 -15.93 1.00
C GLN A 318 -1.92 -16.42 -0.34
N GLN A 319 -1.27 -16.04 -1.44
CA GLN A 319 -1.71 -16.35 -2.82
C GLN A 319 -0.67 -17.15 -3.60
N GLY A 320 0.18 -17.89 -2.88
CA GLY A 320 1.26 -18.70 -3.47
C GLY A 320 2.39 -17.86 -4.09
N ASP A 321 3.11 -18.47 -5.02
CA ASP A 321 4.29 -17.89 -5.68
C ASP A 321 3.89 -17.03 -6.88
N PHE A 322 3.17 -15.95 -6.63
CA PHE A 322 2.81 -15.03 -7.71
C PHE A 322 4.06 -14.47 -8.41
N PRO A 323 3.99 -14.25 -9.74
CA PRO A 323 5.03 -13.59 -10.53
C PRO A 323 5.49 -12.27 -9.92
N PHE A 324 6.81 -12.15 -9.78
CA PHE A 324 7.47 -10.92 -9.36
C PHE A 324 8.47 -10.56 -10.44
N TYR A 325 8.23 -9.49 -11.19
CA TYR A 325 9.14 -9.00 -12.22
C TYR A 325 9.87 -7.77 -11.70
N TRP A 326 11.18 -7.70 -11.94
CA TRP A 326 11.98 -6.56 -11.53
C TRP A 326 12.93 -6.13 -12.65
N VAL A 327 13.47 -4.93 -12.52
CA VAL A 327 14.44 -4.39 -13.47
C VAL A 327 15.79 -4.22 -12.82
N GLN A 328 16.85 -4.34 -13.62
CA GLN A 328 18.17 -3.88 -13.24
C GLN A 328 18.23 -2.35 -13.33
N LEU A 329 19.03 -1.72 -12.48
CA LEU A 329 19.22 -0.27 -12.52
C LEU A 329 19.81 0.17 -13.86
N ALA A 330 19.35 1.31 -14.36
CA ALA A 330 19.84 1.88 -15.60
C ALA A 330 21.31 2.30 -15.47
N ASP A 331 22.04 2.26 -16.58
CA ASP A 331 23.44 2.71 -16.61
C ASP A 331 23.51 4.23 -16.46
N PHE A 332 23.82 4.67 -15.24
CA PHE A 332 23.78 6.08 -14.82
C PHE A 332 25.16 6.62 -14.44
N LYS A 333 26.10 5.73 -14.08
CA LYS A 333 27.43 6.14 -13.64
C LYS A 333 28.34 6.37 -14.84
N GLN A 334 29.45 7.07 -14.62
CA GLN A 334 30.46 7.20 -15.65
C GLN A 334 31.07 5.85 -15.98
N GLU A 335 31.18 5.55 -17.28
CA GLU A 335 31.89 4.40 -17.80
C GLU A 335 33.31 4.36 -17.24
N ALA A 336 33.74 3.14 -16.87
CA ALA A 336 35.12 2.89 -16.50
C ALA A 336 35.85 2.30 -17.71
N PRO A 337 37.07 2.76 -18.04
CA PRO A 337 37.83 2.22 -19.16
C PRO A 337 38.24 0.76 -18.96
N GLU A 338 38.31 0.31 -17.70
CA GLU A 338 38.66 -1.06 -17.30
C GLU A 338 37.64 -1.59 -16.28
N PRO A 339 37.37 -2.91 -16.22
CA PRO A 339 36.52 -3.52 -15.21
C PRO A 339 36.98 -3.19 -13.79
N ARG A 340 36.04 -2.79 -12.92
CA ARG A 340 36.30 -2.46 -11.52
C ARG A 340 35.09 -2.77 -10.65
N ASP A 341 35.31 -2.90 -9.35
CA ASP A 341 34.22 -3.00 -8.38
C ASP A 341 33.33 -1.74 -8.45
N SER A 342 32.02 -1.97 -8.46
CA SER A 342 31.01 -0.91 -8.55
C SER A 342 29.86 -1.24 -7.62
N ALA A 343 29.47 -0.28 -6.79
CA ALA A 343 28.25 -0.38 -5.99
C ALA A 343 26.97 -0.15 -6.83
N TRP A 344 27.11 0.29 -8.09
CA TRP A 344 25.97 0.54 -8.99
C TRP A 344 25.71 -0.59 -9.98
N ALA A 345 26.79 -1.20 -10.49
CA ALA A 345 26.76 -2.31 -11.43
C ALA A 345 27.01 -3.62 -10.66
N GLU A 346 26.26 -3.80 -9.59
CA GLU A 346 26.34 -4.96 -8.69
C GLU A 346 25.28 -6.02 -9.00
#